data_AF-D7C5S2-F1
#
_entry.id   AF-D7C5S2-F1
#
_cell.length_a   1.000
_cell.length_b   1.000
_cell.length_c   1.000
_cell.angle_alpha   90.00
_cell.angle_beta   90.00
_cell.angle_gamma   90.00
#
_symmetry.space_group_name_H-M   'P 1'
#
loop_
_entity.id
_entity.type
_entity.pdbx_description
1 polymer ?
#
loop_
_entity_poly.entity_id
_entity_poly.type
_entity_poly.pdbx_seq_one_letter_code
_entity_poly.pdbx_strand_id
1 'polypeptide(L)'
;MTAVRVSRPLSWPPCVLQFLLGLSDRQAAEAVRCRIDFKYALAMELNDPGFHHSVLADFRERLAQDDRADRLLDLALARLKEAGLVRERTTQRTDSTHVLAAVRDLTRLELVTEAVRAALEELAGTAPHLLAGLVDEEWGRRYGRPVRLGYPTRPKTRILATGGDAVRLLEHVGEHGADRLSGPRVQALRRIMVQNYNLDGAGRLR
;
A
#
# COMPACT_ATOMS: atom_id res chain seq x y z
N MET A 1 -15.49 -21.50 -43.93
CA MET A 1 -14.79 -20.49 -43.11
C MET A 1 -14.43 -21.11 -41.78
N THR A 2 -13.18 -21.53 -41.68
CA THR A 2 -12.65 -22.30 -40.55
C THR A 2 -12.42 -21.34 -39.37
N ALA A 3 -13.14 -21.58 -38.27
CA ALA A 3 -12.97 -20.83 -37.04
C ALA A 3 -11.56 -21.03 -36.51
N VAL A 4 -10.74 -19.98 -36.57
CA VAL A 4 -9.44 -19.94 -35.88
C VAL A 4 -9.76 -19.94 -34.39
N ARG A 5 -9.65 -21.11 -33.75
CA ARG A 5 -9.52 -21.22 -32.30
C ARG A 5 -8.24 -20.50 -31.91
N VAL A 6 -8.37 -19.23 -31.56
CA VAL A 6 -7.34 -18.51 -30.81
C VAL A 6 -7.35 -19.11 -29.42
N SER A 7 -6.45 -20.06 -29.19
CA SER A 7 -6.04 -20.53 -27.87
C SER A 7 -5.53 -19.32 -27.10
N ARG A 8 -6.39 -18.58 -26.40
CA ARG A 8 -6.06 -17.28 -25.78
C ARG A 8 -5.05 -17.50 -24.64
N PRO A 9 -3.79 -17.07 -24.76
CA PRO A 9 -2.91 -16.93 -23.62
C PRO A 9 -3.29 -15.62 -22.92
N LEU A 10 -3.68 -15.71 -21.64
CA LEU A 10 -3.72 -14.62 -20.64
C LEU A 10 -4.00 -13.23 -21.20
N SER A 11 -5.29 -12.93 -21.38
CA SER A 11 -5.78 -11.56 -21.60
C SER A 11 -5.26 -10.64 -20.50
N TRP A 12 -4.66 -9.54 -20.93
CA TRP A 12 -4.10 -8.42 -20.18
C TRP A 12 -4.79 -8.15 -18.85
N PRO A 13 -4.04 -8.00 -17.75
CA PRO A 13 -4.64 -7.81 -16.45
C PRO A 13 -5.21 -6.39 -16.35
N PRO A 14 -6.38 -6.22 -15.75
CA PRO A 14 -7.03 -4.92 -15.54
C PRO A 14 -6.28 -4.02 -14.53
N CYS A 15 -5.01 -4.30 -14.25
CA CYS A 15 -4.19 -3.54 -13.31
C CYS A 15 -4.13 -2.04 -13.66
N VAL A 16 -4.19 -1.68 -14.95
CA VAL A 16 -4.25 -0.27 -15.37
C VAL A 16 -5.56 0.38 -14.95
N LEU A 17 -6.71 -0.25 -15.24
CA LEU A 17 -8.02 0.27 -14.83
C LEU A 17 -8.18 0.24 -13.30
N GLN A 18 -7.65 -0.79 -12.65
CA GLN A 18 -7.59 -0.89 -11.19
C GLN A 18 -6.84 0.30 -10.60
N PHE A 19 -5.67 0.63 -11.14
CA PHE A 19 -4.85 1.75 -10.70
C PHE A 19 -5.55 3.08 -10.93
N LEU A 20 -6.04 3.33 -12.16
CA LEU A 20 -6.70 4.58 -12.54
C LEU A 20 -7.95 4.87 -11.70
N LEU A 21 -8.65 3.82 -11.25
CA LEU A 21 -9.90 3.93 -10.49
C LEU A 21 -9.71 3.69 -8.98
N GLY A 22 -8.47 3.54 -8.50
CA GLY A 22 -8.17 3.34 -7.07
C GLY A 22 -8.82 2.10 -6.45
N LEU A 23 -8.98 1.01 -7.22
CA LEU A 23 -9.69 -0.18 -6.78
C LEU A 23 -8.77 -1.17 -6.03
N SER A 24 -9.28 -1.78 -4.97
CA SER A 24 -8.66 -2.99 -4.40
C SER A 24 -8.77 -4.17 -5.37
N ASP A 25 -7.95 -5.21 -5.17
CA ASP A 25 -7.99 -6.41 -6.03
C ASP A 25 -9.38 -7.06 -6.09
N ARG A 26 -10.09 -7.08 -4.96
CA ARG A 26 -11.45 -7.61 -4.88
C ARG A 26 -12.43 -6.74 -5.67
N GLN A 27 -12.35 -5.43 -5.50
CA GLN A 27 -13.19 -4.48 -6.23
C GLN A 27 -12.89 -4.51 -7.74
N ALA A 28 -11.64 -4.67 -8.15
CA ALA A 28 -11.28 -4.80 -9.56
C ALA A 28 -11.80 -6.11 -10.16
N ALA A 29 -11.66 -7.24 -9.45
CA ALA A 29 -12.21 -8.52 -9.89
C ALA A 29 -13.75 -8.48 -9.97
N GLU A 30 -14.41 -7.79 -9.04
CA GLU A 30 -15.85 -7.57 -9.08
C GLU A 30 -16.28 -6.62 -10.20
N ALA A 31 -15.53 -5.55 -10.44
CA ALA A 31 -15.75 -4.62 -11.55
C ALA A 31 -15.70 -5.33 -12.90
N VAL A 32 -14.75 -6.25 -13.10
CA VAL A 32 -14.67 -7.07 -14.32
C VAL A 32 -15.90 -7.96 -14.50
N ARG A 33 -16.47 -8.49 -13.41
CA ARG A 33 -17.68 -9.34 -13.48
C ARG A 33 -18.93 -8.54 -13.79
N CYS A 34 -19.09 -7.40 -13.13
CA CYS A 34 -20.39 -6.73 -13.03
C CYS A 34 -20.51 -5.48 -13.90
N ARG A 35 -19.40 -4.86 -14.30
CA ARG A 35 -19.45 -3.58 -15.02
C ARG A 35 -19.16 -3.73 -16.51
N ILE A 36 -20.09 -3.23 -17.32
CA ILE A 36 -20.01 -3.24 -18.78
C ILE A 36 -18.82 -2.42 -19.28
N ASP A 37 -18.48 -1.31 -18.61
CA ASP A 37 -17.34 -0.47 -18.99
C ASP A 37 -16.00 -1.20 -18.87
N PHE A 38 -15.80 -2.02 -17.83
CA PHE A 38 -14.64 -2.89 -17.70
C PHE A 38 -14.62 -3.96 -18.78
N LYS A 39 -15.74 -4.63 -19.03
CA LYS A 39 -15.82 -5.66 -20.07
C LYS A 39 -15.55 -5.09 -21.46
N TYR A 40 -16.07 -3.90 -21.75
CA TYR A 40 -15.82 -3.19 -22.99
C TYR A 40 -14.36 -2.79 -23.14
N ALA A 41 -13.76 -2.17 -22.11
CA ALA A 41 -12.37 -1.72 -22.14
C ALA A 41 -11.38 -2.90 -22.28
N LEU A 42 -11.70 -4.07 -21.72
CA LEU A 42 -10.88 -5.27 -21.78
C LEU A 42 -11.22 -6.19 -22.96
N ALA A 43 -12.15 -5.79 -23.83
CA ALA A 43 -12.67 -6.60 -24.94
C ALA A 43 -13.14 -8.01 -24.51
N MET A 44 -13.83 -8.09 -23.37
CA MET A 44 -14.37 -9.32 -22.78
C MET A 44 -15.84 -9.53 -23.15
N GLU A 45 -16.28 -10.79 -23.16
CA GLU A 45 -17.69 -11.12 -23.39
C GLU A 45 -18.55 -10.70 -22.18
N LEU A 46 -19.80 -10.27 -22.44
CA LEU A 46 -20.71 -9.78 -21.40
C LEU A 46 -21.06 -10.86 -20.34
N ASN A 47 -20.98 -12.12 -20.71
CA ASN A 47 -21.19 -13.29 -19.84
C ASN A 47 -19.88 -13.89 -19.28
N ASP A 48 -18.72 -13.29 -19.57
CA ASP A 48 -17.43 -13.76 -19.04
C ASP A 48 -17.43 -13.76 -17.49
N PRO A 49 -17.04 -14.86 -16.84
CA PRO A 49 -17.09 -15.00 -15.38
C PRO A 49 -16.00 -14.20 -14.63
N GLY A 50 -15.07 -13.55 -15.35
CA GLY A 50 -13.94 -12.84 -14.79
C GLY A 50 -12.90 -13.77 -14.15
N PHE A 51 -12.11 -13.25 -13.23
CA PHE A 51 -11.02 -13.98 -12.57
C PHE A 51 -11.07 -13.84 -11.05
N HIS A 52 -10.39 -14.74 -10.32
CA HIS A 52 -10.26 -14.64 -8.87
C HIS A 52 -9.31 -13.50 -8.48
N HIS A 53 -9.67 -12.70 -7.47
CA HIS A 53 -8.92 -11.50 -7.08
C HIS A 53 -7.42 -11.71 -6.81
N SER A 54 -7.02 -12.90 -6.34
CA SER A 54 -5.60 -13.24 -6.10
C SER A 54 -4.73 -13.18 -7.36
N VAL A 55 -5.32 -13.38 -8.54
CA VAL A 55 -4.60 -13.35 -9.82
C VAL A 55 -3.91 -12.01 -10.05
N LEU A 56 -4.49 -10.90 -9.55
CA LEU A 56 -3.88 -9.57 -9.68
C LEU A 56 -2.63 -9.43 -8.79
N ALA A 57 -2.64 -10.02 -7.60
CA ALA A 57 -1.47 -10.05 -6.73
C ALA A 57 -0.36 -10.91 -7.35
N ASP A 58 -0.69 -12.13 -7.78
CA ASP A 58 0.26 -13.05 -8.43
C ASP A 58 0.84 -12.44 -9.71
N PHE A 59 0.01 -11.77 -10.51
CA PHE A 59 0.45 -11.09 -11.73
C PHE A 59 1.46 -9.99 -11.41
N ARG A 60 1.15 -9.11 -10.44
CA ARG A 60 2.06 -8.02 -10.05
C ARG A 60 3.36 -8.54 -9.44
N GLU A 61 3.30 -9.60 -8.65
CA GLU A 61 4.50 -10.24 -8.11
C GLU A 61 5.39 -10.79 -9.24
N ARG A 62 4.80 -11.47 -10.22
CA ARG A 62 5.54 -11.93 -11.41
C ARG A 62 6.06 -10.80 -12.26
N LEU A 63 5.34 -9.68 -12.35
CA LEU A 63 5.76 -8.50 -13.12
C LEU A 63 6.93 -7.76 -12.46
N ALA A 64 6.98 -7.78 -11.12
CA ALA A 64 8.05 -7.18 -10.34
C ALA A 64 9.36 -8.00 -10.34
N GLN A 65 9.35 -9.21 -10.91
CA GLN A 65 10.55 -10.02 -11.09
C GLN A 65 11.32 -9.60 -12.33
N ASP A 66 12.64 -9.46 -12.18
CA ASP A 66 13.57 -9.08 -13.24
C ASP A 66 13.12 -7.79 -13.96
N ASP A 67 13.44 -7.70 -15.25
CA ASP A 67 13.12 -6.60 -16.15
C ASP A 67 11.75 -6.80 -16.86
N ARG A 68 10.79 -7.48 -16.23
CA ARG A 68 9.50 -7.81 -16.90
C ARG A 68 8.59 -6.61 -17.03
N ALA A 69 8.59 -5.72 -16.05
CA ALA A 69 7.82 -4.48 -16.10
C ALA A 69 8.28 -3.59 -17.25
N ASP A 70 9.59 -3.40 -17.39
CA ASP A 70 10.18 -2.56 -18.44
C ASP A 70 9.95 -3.16 -19.82
N ARG A 71 10.13 -4.47 -19.99
CA ARG A 71 9.77 -5.16 -21.25
C ARG A 71 8.29 -5.03 -21.61
N LEU A 72 7.39 -5.07 -20.63
CA LEU A 72 5.95 -4.87 -20.87
C LEU A 72 5.67 -3.43 -21.33
N LEU A 73 6.32 -2.46 -20.70
CA LEU A 73 6.22 -1.05 -21.07
C LEU A 73 6.75 -0.82 -22.49
N ASP A 74 7.92 -1.36 -22.82
CA ASP A 74 8.52 -1.26 -24.16
C ASP A 74 7.61 -1.84 -25.24
N LEU A 75 7.03 -3.03 -24.97
CA LEU A 75 6.06 -3.64 -25.87
C LEU A 75 4.82 -2.76 -26.06
N ALA A 76 4.28 -2.20 -24.97
CA ALA A 76 3.14 -1.30 -25.04
C ALA A 76 3.47 -0.03 -25.87
N LEU A 77 4.63 0.58 -25.62
CA LEU A 77 5.10 1.75 -26.36
C LEU A 77 5.28 1.46 -27.85
N ALA A 78 5.84 0.29 -28.21
CA ALA A 78 5.96 -0.14 -29.59
C ALA A 78 4.59 -0.22 -30.28
N ARG A 79 3.59 -0.84 -29.64
CA ARG A 79 2.23 -0.93 -30.18
C ARG A 79 1.54 0.43 -30.29
N LEU A 80 1.75 1.33 -29.33
CA LEU A 80 1.20 2.68 -29.39
C LEU A 80 1.83 3.50 -30.53
N LYS A 81 3.13 3.31 -30.81
CA LYS A 81 3.80 3.91 -31.97
C LYS A 81 3.26 3.37 -33.28
N GLU A 82 3.14 2.04 -33.41
CA GLU A 82 2.54 1.38 -34.59
C GLU A 82 1.11 1.88 -34.86
N ALA A 83 0.33 2.11 -33.80
CA ALA A 83 -1.03 2.65 -33.88
C ALA A 83 -1.08 4.17 -34.13
N GLY A 84 0.06 4.86 -34.24
CA GLY A 84 0.14 6.32 -34.43
C GLY A 84 -0.31 7.15 -33.23
N LEU A 85 -0.49 6.52 -32.06
CA LEU A 85 -0.94 7.17 -30.82
C LEU A 85 0.21 7.89 -30.10
N VAL A 86 1.45 7.48 -30.36
CA VAL A 86 2.67 8.11 -29.83
C VAL A 86 3.57 8.50 -31.00
N ARG A 87 3.94 9.79 -31.07
CA ARG A 87 4.88 10.31 -32.07
C ARG A 87 6.32 10.05 -31.62
N GLU A 88 7.20 9.70 -32.56
CA GLU A 88 8.64 9.78 -32.32
C GLU A 88 9.03 11.25 -32.10
N ARG A 89 9.34 11.61 -30.85
CA ARG A 89 10.02 12.86 -30.54
C ARG A 89 11.49 12.55 -30.27
N THR A 90 12.38 13.25 -30.97
CA THR A 90 13.84 13.15 -30.88
C THR A 90 14.42 13.69 -29.58
N THR A 91 13.66 14.48 -28.82
CA THR A 91 14.08 15.01 -27.53
C THR A 91 13.34 14.26 -26.42
N GLN A 92 14.04 13.34 -25.76
CA GLN A 92 13.60 12.77 -24.50
C GLN A 92 13.35 13.94 -23.54
N ARG A 93 12.10 14.14 -23.12
CA ARG A 93 11.84 15.12 -22.08
C ARG A 93 12.30 14.50 -20.76
N THR A 94 13.32 15.09 -20.18
CA THR A 94 13.95 14.67 -18.91
C THR A 94 13.08 14.98 -17.69
N ASP A 95 11.83 15.40 -17.90
CA ASP A 95 10.81 15.63 -16.87
C ASP A 95 10.00 14.37 -16.53
N SER A 96 10.46 13.19 -16.98
CA SER A 96 9.94 11.92 -16.48
C SER A 96 10.23 11.85 -14.98
N THR A 97 9.19 11.98 -14.16
CA THR A 97 9.27 11.75 -12.71
C THR A 97 9.91 10.39 -12.50
N HIS A 98 11.18 10.36 -12.09
CA HIS A 98 11.84 9.12 -11.73
C HIS A 98 11.09 8.56 -10.51
N VAL A 99 10.28 7.53 -10.74
CA VAL A 99 9.52 6.87 -9.68
C VAL A 99 10.52 6.00 -8.91
N LEU A 100 11.21 6.62 -7.94
CA LEU A 100 12.17 5.95 -7.05
C LEU A 100 11.51 4.81 -6.25
N ALA A 101 10.23 4.97 -5.93
CA ALA A 101 9.40 3.93 -5.34
C ALA A 101 7.92 4.26 -5.56
N ALA A 102 7.10 3.24 -5.80
CA ALA A 102 5.65 3.34 -5.69
C ALA A 102 5.26 3.25 -4.20
N VAL A 103 5.54 4.32 -3.46
CA VAL A 103 5.15 4.41 -2.04
C VAL A 103 3.68 4.80 -2.00
N ARG A 104 2.86 3.97 -1.33
CA ARG A 104 1.49 4.33 -1.02
C ARG A 104 1.50 5.49 -0.02
N ASP A 105 0.80 6.58 -0.35
CA ASP A 105 0.52 7.64 0.63
C ASP A 105 -0.28 7.04 1.79
N LEU A 106 0.35 6.95 2.95
CA LEU A 106 -0.31 6.52 4.17
C LEU A 106 -1.14 7.67 4.70
N THR A 107 -2.40 7.39 5.06
CA THR A 107 -3.17 8.36 5.86
C THR A 107 -2.46 8.60 7.20
N ARG A 108 -2.66 9.77 7.84
CA ARG A 108 -2.07 10.06 9.17
C ARG A 108 -2.29 8.91 10.16
N LEU A 109 -3.48 8.30 10.16
CA LEU A 109 -3.79 7.16 11.02
C LEU A 109 -2.93 5.94 10.67
N GLU A 110 -2.79 5.63 9.38
CA GLU A 110 -2.00 4.48 8.95
C GLU A 110 -0.52 4.66 9.23
N LEU A 111 0.02 5.86 8.97
CA LEU A 111 1.41 6.21 9.26
C LEU A 111 1.74 5.99 10.73
N VAL A 112 0.92 6.55 11.63
CA VAL A 112 1.17 6.46 13.08
C VAL A 112 0.96 5.03 13.58
N THR A 113 -0.08 4.33 13.10
CA THR A 113 -0.33 2.93 13.50
C THR A 113 0.83 2.03 13.07
N GLU A 114 1.34 2.21 11.85
CA GLU A 114 2.46 1.42 11.33
C GLU A 114 3.76 1.76 12.05
N ALA A 115 3.97 3.03 12.43
CA ALA A 115 5.11 3.44 13.23
C ALA A 115 5.12 2.81 14.63
N VAL A 116 3.95 2.75 15.31
CA VAL A 116 3.81 2.09 16.61
C VAL A 116 4.08 0.60 16.48
N ARG A 117 3.48 -0.07 15.48
CA ARG A 117 3.74 -1.48 15.19
C ARG A 117 5.24 -1.73 14.96
N ALA A 118 5.88 -0.93 14.12
CA ALA A 118 7.28 -1.07 13.76
C ALA A 118 8.19 -0.97 15.00
N ALA A 119 7.92 -0.02 15.91
CA ALA A 119 8.63 0.13 17.17
C ALA A 119 8.40 -1.08 18.10
N LEU A 120 7.16 -1.57 18.23
CA LEU A 120 6.85 -2.77 19.02
C LEU A 120 7.59 -4.01 18.49
N GLU A 121 7.66 -4.18 17.18
CA GLU A 121 8.39 -5.30 16.56
C GLU A 121 9.90 -5.25 16.84
N GLU A 122 10.50 -4.05 16.82
CA GLU A 122 11.90 -3.85 17.20
C GLU A 122 12.15 -4.18 18.68
N LEU A 123 11.27 -3.69 19.56
CA LEU A 123 11.37 -3.93 21.00
C LEU A 123 11.14 -5.41 21.34
N ALA A 124 10.21 -6.08 20.66
CA ALA A 124 9.99 -7.51 20.82
C ALA A 124 11.24 -8.32 20.43
N GLY A 125 11.95 -7.92 19.38
CA GLY A 125 13.18 -8.58 18.94
C GLY A 125 14.41 -8.28 19.81
N THR A 126 14.47 -7.11 20.45
CA THR A 126 15.71 -6.63 21.10
C THR A 126 15.63 -6.52 22.62
N ALA A 127 14.44 -6.30 23.18
CA ALA A 127 14.18 -6.13 24.61
C ALA A 127 12.72 -6.53 24.97
N PRO A 128 12.33 -7.79 24.78
CA PRO A 128 10.94 -8.23 24.93
C PRO A 128 10.37 -8.02 26.34
N HIS A 129 11.22 -8.00 27.36
CA HIS A 129 10.83 -7.73 28.74
C HIS A 129 10.23 -6.33 28.93
N LEU A 130 10.60 -5.33 28.11
CA LEU A 130 10.02 -3.98 28.14
C LEU A 130 8.59 -3.92 27.61
N LEU A 131 8.11 -4.96 26.96
CA LEU A 131 6.73 -5.04 26.48
C LEU A 131 5.81 -5.73 27.49
N ALA A 132 6.37 -6.38 28.51
CA ALA A 132 5.61 -7.08 29.54
C ALA A 132 4.81 -6.07 30.37
N GLY A 133 3.49 -6.25 30.40
CA GLY A 133 2.57 -5.37 31.12
C GLY A 133 2.14 -4.11 30.35
N LEU A 134 2.86 -3.72 29.29
CA LEU A 134 2.45 -2.62 28.39
C LEU A 134 1.53 -3.12 27.27
N VAL A 135 1.87 -4.27 26.66
CA VAL A 135 1.14 -4.83 25.53
C VAL A 135 0.10 -5.83 26.05
N ASP A 136 -1.17 -5.48 25.89
CA ASP A 136 -2.31 -6.35 26.16
C ASP A 136 -2.89 -6.98 24.87
N GLU A 137 -3.98 -7.74 25.00
CA GLU A 137 -4.66 -8.35 23.86
C GLU A 137 -5.21 -7.30 22.87
N GLU A 138 -5.61 -6.11 23.35
CA GLU A 138 -6.10 -5.03 22.50
C GLU A 138 -4.98 -4.45 21.64
N TRP A 139 -3.79 -4.24 22.21
CA TRP A 139 -2.59 -3.87 21.46
C TRP A 139 -2.22 -4.93 20.43
N GLY A 140 -2.30 -6.20 20.80
CA GLY A 140 -2.12 -7.33 19.88
C GLY A 140 -3.08 -7.27 18.69
N ARG A 141 -4.36 -6.96 18.90
CA ARG A 141 -5.35 -6.80 17.83
C ARG A 141 -5.10 -5.56 16.97
N ARG A 142 -4.64 -4.45 17.56
CA ARG A 142 -4.45 -3.16 16.87
C ARG A 142 -3.15 -3.06 16.09
N TYR A 143 -2.06 -3.61 16.63
CA TYR A 143 -0.71 -3.48 16.10
C TYR A 143 -0.09 -4.81 15.65
N GLY A 144 -0.70 -5.97 15.94
CA GLY A 144 -0.10 -7.28 15.63
C GLY A 144 -0.02 -7.63 14.13
N ARG A 145 -0.60 -6.83 13.23
CA ARG A 145 -0.56 -7.05 11.78
C ARG A 145 -0.18 -5.76 11.04
N PRO A 146 0.51 -5.86 9.87
CA PRO A 146 0.77 -4.72 9.02
C PRO A 146 -0.50 -3.94 8.69
N VAL A 147 -0.42 -2.61 8.76
CA VAL A 147 -1.59 -1.76 8.64
C VAL A 147 -2.15 -1.81 7.22
N ARG A 148 -3.42 -2.22 7.10
CA ARG A 148 -4.22 -2.11 5.87
C ARG A 148 -5.60 -1.56 6.24
N LEU A 149 -5.68 -0.25 6.47
CA LEU A 149 -6.98 0.37 6.74
C LEU A 149 -7.66 0.66 5.41
N GLY A 150 -8.92 0.26 5.29
CA GLY A 150 -9.84 0.84 4.30
C GLY A 150 -10.28 2.23 4.78
N TYR A 151 -11.53 2.62 4.51
CA TYR A 151 -12.11 3.83 5.10
C TYR A 151 -12.42 3.62 6.59
N PRO A 152 -11.69 4.25 7.53
CA PRO A 152 -11.90 4.01 8.95
C PRO A 152 -13.19 4.68 9.44
N THR A 153 -13.97 3.98 10.25
CA THR A 153 -15.04 4.60 11.05
C THR A 153 -14.42 5.51 12.11
N ARG A 154 -14.86 6.77 12.19
CA ARG A 154 -14.38 7.80 13.15
C ARG A 154 -12.85 8.00 13.14
N PRO A 155 -12.26 8.51 12.04
CA PRO A 155 -10.82 8.68 11.88
C PRO A 155 -10.17 9.52 12.99
N LYS A 156 -10.80 10.63 13.40
CA LYS A 156 -10.24 11.55 14.42
C LYS A 156 -10.02 10.86 15.76
N THR A 157 -11.01 10.11 16.25
CA THR A 157 -10.90 9.39 17.53
C THR A 157 -9.79 8.35 17.50
N ARG A 158 -9.65 7.63 16.39
CA ARG A 158 -8.59 6.63 16.22
C ARG A 158 -7.20 7.26 16.15
N ILE A 159 -7.07 8.40 15.47
CA ILE A 159 -5.80 9.16 15.41
C ILE A 159 -5.37 9.56 16.83
N LEU A 160 -6.28 10.09 17.64
CA LEU A 160 -5.98 10.49 19.02
C LEU A 160 -5.62 9.29 19.90
N ALA A 161 -6.39 8.20 19.81
CA ALA A 161 -6.10 6.98 20.58
C ALA A 161 -4.72 6.39 20.23
N THR A 162 -4.42 6.28 18.93
CA THR A 162 -3.12 5.76 18.44
C THR A 162 -1.97 6.68 18.86
N GLY A 163 -2.18 7.99 18.84
CA GLY A 163 -1.19 8.95 19.35
C GLY A 163 -0.96 8.78 20.86
N GLY A 164 -2.02 8.54 21.64
CA GLY A 164 -1.91 8.27 23.08
C GLY A 164 -1.14 6.99 23.38
N ASP A 165 -1.36 5.93 22.60
CA ASP A 165 -0.58 4.70 22.71
C ASP A 165 0.90 4.93 22.36
N ALA A 166 1.18 5.71 21.32
CA ALA A 166 2.54 6.04 20.93
C ALA A 166 3.29 6.81 22.02
N VAL A 167 2.64 7.78 22.67
CA VAL A 167 3.21 8.49 23.84
C VAL A 167 3.48 7.52 24.97
N ARG A 168 2.49 6.68 25.33
CA ARG A 168 2.64 5.69 26.41
C ARG A 168 3.80 4.73 26.16
N LEU A 169 3.99 4.31 24.90
CA LEU A 169 5.11 3.47 24.49
C LEU A 169 6.45 4.19 24.66
N LEU A 170 6.55 5.43 24.18
CA LEU A 170 7.78 6.22 24.24
C LEU A 170 8.17 6.59 25.69
N GLU A 171 7.19 6.92 26.54
CA GLU A 171 7.39 7.17 27.97
C GLU A 171 7.87 5.90 28.68
N HIS A 172 7.19 4.77 28.45
CA HIS A 172 7.56 3.50 29.08
C HIS A 172 8.98 3.06 28.71
N VAL A 173 9.34 3.16 27.43
CA VAL A 173 10.71 2.86 26.95
C VAL A 173 11.71 3.85 27.53
N GLY A 174 11.37 5.13 27.65
CA GLY A 174 12.24 6.13 28.27
C GLY A 174 12.53 5.85 29.75
N GLU A 175 11.55 5.36 30.49
CA GLU A 175 11.68 5.03 31.91
C GLU A 175 12.42 3.71 32.16
N HIS A 176 12.12 2.67 31.37
CA HIS A 176 12.57 1.30 31.66
C HIS A 176 13.71 0.81 30.76
N GLY A 177 14.02 1.51 29.67
CA GLY A 177 14.99 1.09 28.65
C GLY A 177 15.47 2.25 27.78
N ALA A 178 16.00 3.29 28.41
CA ALA A 178 16.42 4.53 27.74
C ALA A 178 17.45 4.29 26.61
N ASP A 179 18.26 3.24 26.72
CA ASP A 179 19.19 2.79 25.67
C ASP A 179 18.47 2.39 24.37
N ARG A 180 17.23 1.89 24.48
CA ARG A 180 16.39 1.46 23.35
C ARG A 180 15.70 2.59 22.63
N LEU A 181 15.67 3.80 23.20
CA LEU A 181 15.19 4.98 22.49
C LEU A 181 15.98 5.24 21.20
N SER A 182 17.27 4.84 21.14
CA SER A 182 18.15 5.04 19.99
C SER A 182 17.90 4.07 18.83
N GLY A 183 17.03 3.07 19.02
CA GLY A 183 16.70 2.11 17.98
C GLY A 183 16.05 2.77 16.75
N PRO A 184 16.33 2.30 15.52
CA PRO A 184 15.94 3.01 14.30
C PRO A 184 14.42 3.14 14.14
N ARG A 185 13.63 2.11 14.48
CA ARG A 185 12.16 2.17 14.39
C ARG A 185 11.56 2.97 15.54
N VAL A 186 12.16 2.94 16.73
CA VAL A 186 11.74 3.79 17.86
C VAL A 186 12.01 5.27 17.57
N GLN A 187 13.17 5.61 16.98
CA GLN A 187 13.46 6.98 16.53
C GLN A 187 12.57 7.43 15.37
N ALA A 188 12.21 6.52 14.45
CA ALA A 188 11.21 6.81 13.42
C ALA A 188 9.85 7.18 14.05
N LEU A 189 9.40 6.41 15.04
CA LEU A 189 8.17 6.73 15.79
C LEU A 189 8.27 8.11 16.46
N ARG A 190 9.38 8.44 17.14
CA ARG A 190 9.57 9.76 17.75
C ARG A 190 9.45 10.91 16.74
N ARG A 191 10.11 10.79 15.59
CA ARG A 191 10.03 11.79 14.51
C ARG A 191 8.62 11.92 13.96
N ILE A 192 7.95 10.80 13.70
CA ILE A 192 6.57 10.79 13.21
C ILE A 192 5.63 11.45 14.22
N MET A 193 5.82 11.20 15.51
CA MET A 193 5.02 11.83 16.57
C MET A 193 5.18 13.36 16.58
N VAL A 194 6.41 13.87 16.53
CA VAL A 194 6.70 15.31 16.49
C VAL A 194 6.12 15.98 15.24
N GLN A 195 6.15 15.29 14.10
CA GLN A 195 5.64 15.84 12.84
C GLN A 195 4.10 15.83 12.77
N ASN A 196 3.45 14.89 13.46
CA ASN A 196 2.02 14.65 13.30
C ASN A 196 1.19 15.08 14.50
N TYR A 197 1.76 15.30 15.69
CA TYR A 197 0.99 15.68 16.88
C TYR A 197 1.61 16.88 17.58
N ASN A 198 0.74 17.78 18.04
CA ASN A 198 1.11 18.85 18.95
C ASN A 198 0.45 18.62 20.31
N LEU A 199 1.14 18.93 21.39
CA LEU A 199 0.54 19.02 22.71
C LEU A 199 -0.17 20.36 22.83
N ASP A 200 -1.45 20.36 23.18
CA ASP A 200 -2.13 21.58 23.58
C ASP A 200 -1.70 22.03 24.99
N GLY A 201 -2.07 23.25 25.40
CA GLY A 201 -1.71 23.80 26.71
C GLY A 201 -2.22 23.00 27.91
N ALA A 202 -3.05 21.97 27.70
CA ALA A 202 -3.53 21.04 28.71
C ALA A 202 -2.87 19.65 28.63
N GLY A 203 -1.81 19.50 27.81
CA GLY A 203 -1.06 18.26 27.65
C GLY A 203 -1.77 17.21 26.79
N ARG A 204 -2.79 17.57 26.01
CA ARG A 204 -3.51 16.64 25.13
C ARG A 204 -2.98 16.71 23.70
N LEU A 205 -2.90 15.56 23.05
CA LEU A 205 -2.48 15.46 21.65
C LEU A 205 -3.54 16.07 20.71
N ARG A 206 -3.11 16.87 19.73
CA ARG A 206 -3.89 17.42 18.61
C ARG A 206 -3.27 17.05 17.27
#